data_AF-A0A376YEY6-F1
#
_entry.id   AF-A0A376YEY6-F1
#
_cell.length_a   1.000
_cell.length_b   1.000
_cell.length_c   1.000
_cell.angle_alpha   90.00
_cell.angle_beta   90.00
_cell.angle_gamma   90.00
#
_symmetry.space_group_name_H-M   'P 1'
#
loop_
_entity.id
_entity.type
_entity.pdbx_description
1 polymer ?
#
loop_
_entity_poly.entity_id
_entity_poly.type
_entity_poly.pdbx_seq_one_letter_code
_entity_poly.pdbx_strand_id
1 'polypeptide(L)' 'MIINNVKLVLENEVVHGSLEMQDGEIRTFAGKPEPPAGGDGRRRRLAAAGA' A
#
# COMPACT_ATOMS: atom_id res chain seq x y z
N MET A 1 4.03 13.50 -16.13
CA MET A 1 3.15 13.64 -14.94
C MET A 1 3.38 12.45 -14.03
N ILE A 2 3.47 12.64 -12.72
CA ILE A 2 3.54 11.54 -11.75
C ILE A 2 2.23 11.49 -10.97
N ILE A 3 1.64 10.29 -10.87
CA ILE A 3 0.40 10.01 -10.14
C ILE A 3 0.74 9.06 -8.99
N ASN A 4 0.52 9.51 -7.76
CA ASN A 4 0.79 8.73 -6.56
C ASN A 4 -0.46 8.03 -6.04
N ASN A 5 -0.27 6.98 -5.23
CA ASN A 5 -1.33 6.23 -4.57
C ASN A 5 -2.33 5.60 -5.55
N VAL A 6 -1.84 5.15 -6.70
CA VAL A 6 -2.67 4.43 -7.66
C VAL A 6 -2.83 2.98 -7.25
N LYS A 7 -3.98 2.40 -7.59
CA LYS A 7 -4.28 0.97 -7.45
C LYS A 7 -4.38 0.38 -8.86
N LEU A 8 -3.38 -0.40 -9.27
CA LEU A 8 -3.36 -1.06 -10.58
C LEU A 8 -4.00 -2.44 -10.43
N VAL A 9 -5.16 -2.63 -11.06
CA VAL A 9 -5.87 -3.92 -11.08
C VAL A 9 -5.41 -4.69 -12.30
N LEU A 10 -4.65 -5.75 -12.08
CA LEU A 10 -4.24 -6.71 -13.09
C LEU A 10 -5.20 -7.91 -13.06
N GLU A 11 -5.06 -8.84 -14.01
CA GLU A 11 -5.96 -9.98 -14.12
C GLU A 11 -6.00 -10.85 -12.86
N ASN A 12 -4.86 -11.00 -12.17
CA ASN A 12 -4.71 -11.93 -11.05
C ASN A 12 -4.32 -11.25 -9.72
N GLU A 13 -4.04 -9.96 -9.74
CA GLU A 13 -3.56 -9.25 -8.56
C GLU A 13 -3.87 -7.75 -8.60
N VAL A 14 -3.72 -7.11 -7.45
CA VAL A 14 -3.79 -5.66 -7.35
C VAL A 14 -2.51 -5.12 -6.74
N VAL A 15 -1.87 -4.18 -7.43
CA VAL A 15 -0.62 -3.56 -6.99
C VAL A 15 -0.85 -2.09 -6.65
N HIS A 16 -0.35 -1.68 -5.49
CA HIS A 16 -0.39 -0.29 -5.04
C HIS A 16 0.92 0.41 -5.42
N GLY A 17 0.86 1.67 -5.86
CA GLY A 17 2.10 2.34 -6.25
C GLY A 17 1.96 3.76 -6.79
N SER A 18 2.95 4.16 -7.58
CA SER A 18 2.97 5.42 -8.33
C SER A 18 3.19 5.15 -9.82
N LEU A 19 2.53 5.95 -10.66
CA LEU A 19 2.55 5.86 -12.10
C LEU A 19 3.21 7.10 -12.69
N GLU A 20 4.14 6.92 -13.63
CA GLU A 20 4.65 8.00 -14.45
C GLU A 20 4.00 7.94 -15.83
N MET A 21 3.39 9.05 -16.23
CA MET A 21 2.77 9.23 -17.54
C MET A 21 3.47 10.31 -18.35
N GLN A 22 3.66 10.05 -19.65
CA GLN A 22 4.24 10.99 -20.60
C GLN A 22 3.57 10.78 -21.96
N ASP A 23 3.23 11.87 -22.65
CA ASP A 23 2.62 11.84 -23.99
C ASP A 23 1.33 11.01 -24.10
N GLY A 24 0.59 10.91 -22.99
CA GLY A 24 -0.64 10.11 -22.91
C GLY A 24 -0.42 8.62 -22.62
N GLU A 25 0.84 8.19 -22.50
CA GLU A 25 1.23 6.80 -22.25
C GLU A 25 1.82 6.60 -20.85
N ILE A 26 1.76 5.36 -20.37
CA ILE A 26 2.42 4.94 -19.15
C ILE A 26 3.88 4.63 -19.46
N ARG A 27 4.80 5.38 -18.86
CA ARG A 27 6.24 5.16 -19.02
C ARG A 27 6.79 4.18 -18.01
N THR A 28 6.38 4.34 -16.75
CA THR A 28 6.93 3.58 -15.62
C THR A 28 5.86 3.38 -14.56
N PHE A 29 5.90 2.22 -13.89
CA PHE A 29 5.15 1.94 -12.68
C PHE A 29 6.09 1.49 -11.57
N ALA A 30 6.04 2.18 -10.42
CA ALA A 30 6.77 1.80 -9.22
C ALA A 30 5.79 1.20 -8.20
N GLY A 31 5.75 -0.13 -8.14
CA GLY A 31 4.92 -0.86 -7.19
C GLY A 31 5.52 -0.85 -5.79
N LYS A 32 4.65 -0.78 -4.78
CA LYS A 32 4.95 -1.17 -3.41
C LYS A 32 4.17 -2.44 -3.10
N PRO A 33 4.81 -3.46 -2.48
CA PRO A 33 4.07 -4.60 -1.97
C PRO A 33 2.96 -4.12 -1.04
N GLU A 34 1.78 -4.72 -1.16
CA GLU A 34 0.69 -4.45 -0.23
C GLU A 34 1.20 -4.72 1.19
N PRO A 35 1.02 -3.80 2.16
CA PRO A 35 1.34 -4.10 3.54
C PRO A 35 0.55 -5.34 3.96
N PRO A 36 1.16 -6.31 4.66
CA PRO A 36 0.49 -7.56 5.00
C PRO A 36 -0.86 -7.28 5.65
N ALA A 37 -1.92 -7.83 5.06
CA ALA A 37 -3.28 -7.72 5.60
C ALA A 37 -3.31 -8.34 7.01
N GLY A 38 -3.30 -7.49 8.03
CA GLY A 38 -3.50 -7.91 9.41
C GLY A 38 -2.23 -8.16 10.21
N GLY A 39 -1.46 -7.11 10.47
CA GLY A 39 -0.80 -6.97 11.76
C GLY A 39 -1.73 -6.23 12.73
N ASP A 40 -2.77 -6.89 13.24
CA ASP A 40 -3.48 -6.41 14.44
C ASP A 40 -2.50 -6.49 15.61
N GLY A 41 -1.66 -5.47 15.74
CA GLY A 41 -0.88 -5.18 16.92
C GLY A 41 -1.84 -4.78 18.03
N ARG A 42 -2.62 -5.76 18.52
CA ARG A 42 -3.41 -5.72 19.74
C ARG A 42 -2.45 -5.35 20.87
N ARG A 43 -2.22 -4.05 21.05
CA ARG A 43 -1.61 -3.49 22.25
C ARG A 43 -2.62 -3.71 23.36
N ARG A 44 -2.66 -4.92 23.90
CA ARG A 44 -3.23 -5.20 25.22
C ARG A 44 -2.47 -4.30 26.19
N ARG A 45 -3.02 -3.13 26.52
CA ARG A 45 -2.69 -2.48 27.79
C ARG A 45 -3.20 -3.44 28.86
N LEU A 46 -2.32 -4.33 29.33
CA LEU A 46 -2.51 -4.97 30.62
C LEU A 46 -2.47 -3.86 31.65
N ALA A 47 -3.61 -3.60 32.27
CA ALA A 47 -3.70 -2.81 33.47
C ALA A 47 -2.78 -3.45 34.52
N ALA A 48 -1.70 -2.75 34.87
CA ALA A 48 -1.03 -3.01 36.13
C ALA A 48 -1.81 -2.24 37.21
N ALA A 49 -2.76 -2.93 37.82
CA ALA A 49 -3.12 -2.65 39.20
C ALA A 49 -2.01 -3.20 40.09
N GLY A 50 -1.56 -2.41 41.05
CA GLY A 50 -0.51 -2.73 42.03
C GLY A 50 0.41 -1.52 42.18
N ALA A 51 0.56 -0.88 43.34
CA ALA A 51 0.18 -1.21 44.71
C ALA A 51 -0.17 0.08 45.47
#